data_AF-K1S3Q1-F1
#
_entry.id   AF-K1S3Q1-F1
#
_cell.length_a   1.000
_cell.length_b   1.000
_cell.length_c   1.000
_cell.angle_alpha   90.00
_cell.angle_beta   90.00
_cell.angle_gamma   90.00
#
_symmetry.space_group_name_H-M   'P 1'
#
loop_
_entity.id
_entity.type
_entity.pdbx_description
1 polymer ?
#
loop_
_entity_poly.entity_id
_entity_poly.type
_entity_poly.pdbx_seq_one_letter_code
_entity_poly.pdbx_strand_id
1 'polypeptide(L)'
;MARFRYSLQNILNIKEKMETQAKQEFGTAQAALNVETEHLERLKERRREYEEQSAGLLKGKLDLRAIEENKEALLKMDSIVATQAIRVEKAKENVEAARERMAEAMKERKMH
;
A
#
# COMPACT_ATOMS: atom_id res chain seq x y z
N MET A 1 53.76 2.13 -18.86
CA MET A 1 52.77 3.14 -18.42
C MET A 1 51.56 2.41 -17.83
N ALA A 2 51.45 2.38 -16.50
CA ALA A 2 50.44 1.59 -15.83
C ALA A 2 49.06 2.26 -15.95
N ARG A 3 48.10 1.57 -16.58
CA ARG A 3 46.71 2.02 -16.74
C ARG A 3 45.92 1.82 -15.45
N PHE A 4 46.22 2.59 -14.40
CA PHE A 4 45.47 2.55 -13.13
C PHE A 4 44.34 3.58 -13.10
N ARG A 5 43.31 3.45 -13.94
CA ARG A 5 42.21 4.45 -13.95
C ARG A 5 40.79 3.97 -14.25
N TYR A 6 40.46 2.68 -14.07
CA TYR A 6 39.13 2.16 -14.41
C TYR A 6 38.38 1.38 -13.31
N SER A 7 39.04 0.97 -12.23
CA SER A 7 38.36 0.23 -11.14
C SER A 7 37.40 1.12 -10.34
N LEU A 8 37.85 2.31 -9.94
CA LEU A 8 37.05 3.23 -9.13
C LEU A 8 35.81 3.76 -9.89
N GLN A 9 35.95 4.05 -11.18
CA GLN A 9 34.84 4.50 -12.02
C GLN A 9 33.79 3.39 -12.21
N ASN A 10 34.21 2.12 -12.35
CA ASN A 10 33.28 1.00 -12.41
C ASN A 10 32.50 0.83 -11.11
N ILE A 11 33.17 0.97 -9.95
CA ILE A 11 32.51 0.91 -8.64
C ILE A 11 31.50 2.05 -8.49
N LEU A 12 31.86 3.27 -8.88
CA LEU A 12 30.97 4.42 -8.85
C LEU A 12 29.73 4.21 -9.73
N ASN A 13 29.92 3.76 -10.97
CA ASN A 13 28.83 3.48 -11.90
C ASN A 13 27.87 2.39 -11.38
N ILE A 14 28.40 1.37 -10.70
CA ILE A 14 27.57 0.32 -10.08
C ILE A 14 26.73 0.91 -8.94
N LYS A 15 27.31 1.76 -8.09
CA LYS A 15 26.58 2.42 -6.99
C LYS A 15 25.49 3.36 -7.49
N GLU A 16 25.75 4.12 -8.54
CA GLU A 16 24.73 4.98 -9.18
C GLU A 16 23.56 4.17 -9.73
N LYS A 17 23.83 3.00 -10.33
CA LYS A 17 22.78 2.06 -10.76
C LYS A 17 22.00 1.49 -9.57
N MET A 18 22.68 1.11 -8.49
CA MET A 18 22.02 0.61 -7.28
C MET A 18 21.12 1.67 -6.63
N GLU A 19 21.55 2.92 -6.56
CA GLU A 19 20.72 4.03 -6.06
C GLU A 19 19.49 4.24 -6.95
N THR A 20 19.67 4.19 -8.28
CA THR A 20 18.56 4.33 -9.24
C THR A 20 17.56 3.19 -9.08
N GLN A 21 18.04 1.95 -8.92
CA GLN A 21 17.21 0.78 -8.70
C GLN A 21 16.44 0.89 -7.37
N ALA A 22 17.09 1.28 -6.28
CA ALA A 22 16.44 1.43 -4.98
C ALA A 22 15.34 2.52 -4.99
N LYS A 23 15.55 3.63 -5.73
CA LYS A 23 14.51 4.65 -5.95
C LYS A 23 13.31 4.12 -6.74
N GLN A 24 13.56 3.32 -7.76
CA GLN A 24 12.50 2.69 -8.55
C GLN A 24 11.70 1.70 -7.69
N GLU A 25 12.38 0.84 -6.93
CA GLU A 25 11.75 -0.10 -5.99
C GLU A 25 10.87 0.62 -4.96
N PHE A 26 11.38 1.71 -4.36
CA PHE A 26 10.58 2.56 -3.48
C PHE A 26 9.34 3.13 -4.19
N GLY A 27 9.49 3.66 -5.40
CA GLY A 27 8.37 4.17 -6.20
C GLY A 27 7.31 3.10 -6.50
N THR A 28 7.73 1.88 -6.82
CA THR A 28 6.81 0.75 -7.05
C THR A 28 6.08 0.32 -5.77
N ALA A 29 6.77 0.28 -4.63
CA ALA A 29 6.15 -0.03 -3.35
C ALA A 29 5.13 1.04 -2.95
N GLN A 30 5.44 2.32 -3.17
CA GLN A 30 4.53 3.42 -2.89
C GLN A 30 3.28 3.38 -3.79
N ALA A 31 3.45 3.06 -5.07
CA ALA A 31 2.33 2.86 -5.98
C ALA A 31 1.42 1.71 -5.54
N ALA A 32 2.01 0.59 -5.10
CA ALA A 32 1.24 -0.54 -4.56
C ALA A 32 0.46 -0.15 -3.30
N LEU A 33 1.07 0.58 -2.36
CA LEU A 33 0.39 1.10 -1.18
C LEU A 33 -0.79 2.01 -1.54
N ASN A 34 -0.63 2.88 -2.54
CA ASN A 34 -1.70 3.77 -2.99
C ASN A 34 -2.89 2.96 -3.53
N VAL A 35 -2.65 1.94 -4.35
CA VAL A 35 -3.70 1.05 -4.88
C VAL A 35 -4.47 0.36 -3.75
N GLU A 36 -3.76 -0.22 -2.79
CA GLU A 36 -4.42 -0.91 -1.65
C GLU A 36 -5.21 0.07 -0.77
N THR A 37 -4.71 1.29 -0.61
CA THR A 37 -5.39 2.35 0.17
C THR A 37 -6.64 2.84 -0.54
N GLU A 38 -6.59 3.10 -1.85
CA GLU A 38 -7.77 3.46 -2.64
C GLU A 38 -8.83 2.37 -2.59
N HIS A 39 -8.42 1.09 -2.68
CA HIS A 39 -9.35 -0.02 -2.60
C HIS A 39 -10.02 -0.10 -1.21
N LEU A 40 -9.26 0.15 -0.14
CA LEU A 40 -9.81 0.22 1.22
C LEU A 40 -10.85 1.34 1.36
N GLU A 41 -10.58 2.53 0.84
CA GLU A 41 -11.51 3.66 0.91
C GLU A 41 -12.81 3.37 0.14
N ARG A 42 -12.73 2.79 -1.07
CA ARG A 42 -13.94 2.37 -1.82
C ARG A 42 -14.77 1.35 -1.06
N LEU A 43 -14.13 0.41 -0.34
CA LEU A 43 -14.85 -0.57 0.48
C LEU A 43 -15.54 0.08 1.69
N LYS A 44 -14.89 1.05 2.33
CA LYS A 44 -15.49 1.83 3.43
C LYS A 44 -16.68 2.65 2.95
N GLU A 45 -16.57 3.31 1.79
CA GLU A 45 -17.70 4.03 1.17
C GLU A 45 -18.87 3.09 0.93
N ARG A 46 -18.63 1.93 0.33
CA ARG A 46 -19.67 0.92 0.10
C ARG A 46 -20.29 0.39 1.39
N ARG A 47 -19.50 0.24 2.47
CA ARG A 47 -20.05 -0.12 3.78
C ARG A 47 -20.98 0.96 4.31
N ARG A 48 -20.60 2.24 4.16
CA ARG A 48 -21.41 3.38 4.58
C ARG A 48 -22.76 3.42 3.87
N GLU A 49 -22.81 3.09 2.59
CA GLU A 49 -24.07 2.95 1.84
C GLU A 49 -25.00 1.89 2.48
N TYR A 50 -24.45 0.75 2.91
CA TYR A 50 -25.25 -0.27 3.61
C TYR A 50 -25.71 0.19 5.00
N GLU A 51 -24.89 0.97 5.71
CA GLU A 51 -25.28 1.58 7.00
C GLU A 51 -26.44 2.57 6.83
N GLU A 52 -26.39 3.40 5.77
CA GLU A 52 -27.48 4.32 5.43
C GLU A 52 -28.76 3.59 5.03
N GLN A 53 -28.64 2.50 4.24
CA GLN A 53 -29.77 1.63 3.92
C GLN A 53 -30.38 1.01 5.19
N SER A 54 -29.54 0.58 6.13
CA SER A 54 -29.99 0.05 7.43
C SER A 54 -30.83 1.08 8.19
N ALA A 55 -30.35 2.32 8.27
CA ALA A 55 -31.06 3.41 8.92
C ALA A 55 -32.39 3.74 8.21
N GLY A 56 -32.46 3.60 6.89
CA GLY A 56 -33.70 3.76 6.11
C GLY A 56 -34.73 2.67 6.40
N LEU A 57 -34.30 1.40 6.43
CA LEU A 57 -35.16 0.24 6.71
C LEU A 57 -35.78 0.31 8.12
N LEU A 58 -35.05 0.87 9.09
CA LEU A 58 -35.53 1.03 10.46
C LEU A 58 -36.51 2.20 10.66
N LYS A 59 -36.52 3.18 9.76
CA LYS A 59 -37.44 4.34 9.82
C LYS A 59 -38.76 4.11 9.07
N GLY A 60 -38.78 3.18 8.13
CA GLY A 60 -39.93 2.88 7.28
C GLY A 60 -40.82 1.75 7.80
N LYS A 61 -41.58 1.12 6.89
CA LYS A 61 -42.27 -0.14 7.19
C LYS A 61 -41.23 -1.22 7.43
N LEU A 62 -41.23 -1.79 8.63
CA LEU A 62 -40.28 -2.83 9.02
C LEU A 62 -40.46 -4.08 8.16
N ASP A 63 -39.49 -4.33 7.29
CA ASP A 63 -39.31 -5.58 6.58
C ASP A 63 -38.17 -6.35 7.26
N LEU A 64 -38.54 -7.33 8.09
CA LEU A 64 -37.59 -8.11 8.88
C LEU A 64 -36.57 -8.84 7.99
N ARG A 65 -37.00 -9.32 6.82
CA ARG A 65 -36.13 -10.03 5.90
C ARG A 65 -35.10 -9.09 5.29
N ALA A 66 -35.53 -7.91 4.84
CA ALA A 66 -34.61 -6.90 4.30
C ALA A 66 -33.60 -6.42 5.36
N ILE A 67 -34.01 -6.29 6.62
CA ILE A 67 -33.15 -5.91 7.74
C ILE A 67 -32.09 -7.00 8.01
N GLU A 68 -32.49 -8.28 8.03
CA GLU A 68 -31.55 -9.39 8.21
C GLU A 68 -30.55 -9.48 7.04
N GLU A 69 -31.02 -9.38 5.80
CA GLU A 69 -30.17 -9.39 4.60
C GLU A 69 -29.15 -8.23 4.61
N ASN A 70 -29.59 -7.01 5.00
CA ASN A 70 -28.69 -5.85 5.13
C ASN A 70 -27.66 -6.06 6.25
N LYS A 71 -28.06 -6.62 7.39
CA LYS A 71 -27.14 -6.93 8.50
C LYS A 71 -26.09 -7.96 8.09
N GLU A 72 -26.47 -9.01 7.38
CA GLU A 72 -25.53 -9.99 6.84
C GLU A 72 -24.56 -9.35 5.83
N ALA A 73 -25.05 -8.46 4.97
CA ALA A 73 -24.21 -7.73 4.02
C ALA A 73 -23.16 -6.86 4.73
N LEU A 74 -23.55 -6.17 5.82
CA LEU A 74 -22.63 -5.39 6.65
C LEU A 74 -21.56 -6.27 7.30
N LEU A 75 -21.94 -7.42 7.89
CA LEU A 75 -20.97 -8.35 8.49
C LEU A 75 -19.95 -8.88 7.47
N LYS A 76 -20.42 -9.23 6.27
CA LYS A 76 -19.53 -9.64 5.17
C LYS A 76 -18.60 -8.49 4.76
N MET A 77 -19.13 -7.27 4.68
CA MET A 77 -18.34 -6.09 4.33
C MET A 77 -17.27 -5.80 5.38
N ASP A 78 -17.59 -5.89 6.67
CA ASP A 78 -16.60 -5.70 7.74
C ASP A 78 -15.45 -6.71 7.64
N SER A 79 -15.74 -7.97 7.32
CA SER A 79 -14.70 -8.98 7.09
C SER A 79 -13.80 -8.64 5.89
N ILE A 80 -14.40 -8.14 4.80
CA ILE A 80 -13.66 -7.73 3.59
C ILE A 80 -12.79 -6.50 3.90
N VAL A 81 -13.35 -5.49 4.56
CA VAL A 81 -12.63 -4.27 4.98
C VAL A 81 -11.47 -4.62 5.90
N ALA A 82 -11.67 -5.51 6.88
CA ALA A 82 -10.62 -5.96 7.79
C ALA A 82 -9.48 -6.66 7.03
N THR A 83 -9.83 -7.55 6.09
CA THR A 83 -8.85 -8.24 5.24
C THR A 83 -8.07 -7.24 4.38
N GLN A 84 -8.74 -6.24 3.81
CA GLN A 84 -8.10 -5.20 3.01
C GLN A 84 -7.19 -4.30 3.86
N ALA A 85 -7.60 -3.97 5.09
CA ALA A 85 -6.77 -3.20 6.02
C ALA A 85 -5.44 -3.91 6.32
N ILE A 86 -5.46 -5.24 6.51
CA ILE A 86 -4.22 -6.04 6.68
C ILE A 86 -3.32 -5.92 5.45
N ARG A 87 -3.87 -5.91 4.23
CA ARG A 87 -3.09 -5.72 3.00
C ARG A 87 -2.47 -4.34 2.92
N VAL A 88 -3.20 -3.30 3.32
CA VAL A 88 -2.68 -1.93 3.41
C VAL A 88 -1.52 -1.87 4.40
N GLU A 89 -1.66 -2.45 5.60
CA GLU A 89 -0.56 -2.47 6.57
C GLU A 89 0.68 -3.20 6.04
N LYS A 90 0.50 -4.36 5.40
CA LYS A 90 1.61 -5.06 4.74
C LYS A 90 2.25 -4.22 3.63
N ALA A 91 1.47 -3.46 2.86
CA ALA A 91 2.00 -2.57 1.84
C ALA A 91 2.79 -1.41 2.46
N LYS A 92 2.35 -0.87 3.61
CA LYS A 92 3.11 0.16 4.37
C LYS A 92 4.45 -0.39 4.85
N GLU A 93 4.46 -1.59 5.42
CA GLU A 93 5.70 -2.26 5.84
C GLU A 93 6.69 -2.41 4.66
N ASN A 94 6.19 -2.78 3.48
CA ASN A 94 7.02 -2.88 2.27
C ASN A 94 7.58 -1.53 1.82
N VAL A 95 6.80 -0.45 1.93
CA VAL A 95 7.26 0.91 1.62
C VAL A 95 8.36 1.34 2.57
N GLU A 96 8.21 1.12 3.87
CA GLU A 96 9.24 1.46 4.85
C GLU A 96 10.50 0.62 4.63
N ALA A 97 10.39 -0.68 4.37
CA ALA A 97 11.54 -1.51 4.04
C ALA A 97 12.26 -1.03 2.75
N ALA A 98 11.52 -0.62 1.72
CA ALA A 98 12.10 -0.06 0.49
C ALA A 98 12.76 1.30 0.75
N ARG A 99 12.18 2.12 1.65
CA ARG A 99 12.73 3.41 2.07
C ARG A 99 14.06 3.25 2.80
N GLU A 100 14.17 2.28 3.70
CA GLU A 100 15.42 1.96 4.42
C GLU A 100 16.52 1.53 3.44
N ARG A 101 16.21 0.61 2.51
CA ARG A 101 17.16 0.18 1.46
C ARG A 101 17.62 1.34 0.58
N MET A 102 16.70 2.24 0.20
CA MET A 102 17.04 3.43 -0.55
C MET A 102 17.98 4.35 0.25
N ALA A 103 17.73 4.54 1.54
CA ALA A 103 18.57 5.36 2.41
C ALA A 103 19.97 4.76 2.59
N GLU A 104 20.09 3.45 2.69
CA GLU A 104 21.38 2.74 2.74
C GLU A 104 22.16 2.90 1.43
N ALA A 105 21.54 2.65 0.28
CA ALA A 105 22.18 2.83 -1.03
C ALA A 105 22.70 4.26 -1.24
N MET A 106 21.93 5.27 -0.79
CA MET A 106 22.36 6.67 -0.83
C MET A 106 23.54 6.97 0.10
N LYS A 107 23.59 6.35 1.29
CA LYS A 107 24.73 6.51 2.22
C LYS A 107 26.00 5.90 1.62
N GLU A 108 25.92 4.70 1.05
CA GLU A 108 27.06 4.02 0.43
C GLU A 108 27.64 4.77 -0.78
N ARG A 109 26.79 5.52 -1.50
CA ARG A 109 27.20 6.42 -2.59
C ARG A 109 27.88 7.69 -2.09
N LYS A 110 27.51 8.20 -0.91
CA LYS A 110 28.08 9.44 -0.34
C LYS A 110 29.41 9.25 0.39
N MET A 111 29.73 8.04 0.84
CA MET A 111 30.96 7.77 1.60
C MET A 111 32.22 7.56 0.75
N HIS A 112 32.12 7.56 -0.59
CA HIS A 112 33.22 7.29 -1.52
C HIS A 112 33.16 8.21 -2.74
#